data_AF-A0A938ZFS9-F1
#
_entry.id   AF-A0A938ZFS9-F1
#
_cell.length_a   1.000
_cell.length_b   1.000
_cell.length_c   1.000
_cell.angle_alpha   90.00
_cell.angle_beta   90.00
_cell.angle_gamma   90.00
#
_symmetry.space_group_name_H-M   'P 1'
#
loop_
_entity.id
_entity.type
_entity.pdbx_description
1 polymer ?
#
loop_
_entity_poly.entity_id
_entity_poly.type
_entity_poly.pdbx_seq_one_letter_code
_entity_poly.pdbx_strand_id
1 'polypeptide(L)' 'MDITATLNEIATLSVEDRIRIVQAIWDSIAAEQVYPDLTNAQKQELDRRTADYNSNPDNVLTWEEIKASIKGQQ' A
#
# COMPACT_ATOMS: atom_id res chain seq x y z
N MET A 1 20.65 -19.03 -5.26
CA MET A 1 20.84 -17.59 -5.53
C MET A 1 21.29 -16.94 -4.23
N ASP A 2 22.38 -16.18 -4.25
CA ASP A 2 22.75 -15.36 -3.10
C ASP A 2 21.93 -14.07 -3.14
N ILE A 3 20.97 -13.96 -2.24
CA ILE A 3 20.06 -12.81 -2.16
C ILE A 3 20.84 -11.53 -1.84
N THR A 4 21.90 -11.61 -1.04
CA THR A 4 22.71 -10.45 -0.67
C THR A 4 23.47 -9.92 -1.89
N ALA A 5 24.09 -10.80 -2.67
CA ALA A 5 24.76 -10.42 -3.91
C ALA A 5 23.77 -9.81 -4.92
N THR A 6 22.59 -10.41 -5.06
CA THR A 6 21.53 -9.92 -5.97
C THR A 6 21.01 -8.54 -5.55
N LEU A 7 20.79 -8.31 -4.26
CA LEU A 7 20.36 -7.01 -3.74
C LEU A 7 21.44 -5.94 -3.95
N ASN A 8 22.73 -6.30 -3.83
CA ASN A 8 23.82 -5.37 -4.11
C ASN A 8 23.85 -4.96 -5.59
N GLU A 9 23.60 -5.89 -6.51
CA GLU A 9 23.50 -5.59 -7.95
C GLU A 9 22.31 -4.66 -8.24
N ILE A 10 21.12 -4.98 -7.69
CA ILE A 10 19.92 -4.13 -7.82
C ILE A 10 20.18 -2.73 -7.23
N ALA A 11 20.93 -2.62 -6.13
CA ALA A 11 21.25 -1.35 -5.50
C ALA A 11 22.10 -0.42 -6.38
N THR A 12 22.81 -0.95 -7.38
CA THR A 12 23.59 -0.15 -8.35
C THR A 12 22.72 0.52 -9.42
N LEU A 13 21.46 0.10 -9.57
CA LEU A 13 20.55 0.63 -10.58
C LEU A 13 20.02 2.01 -10.20
N SER A 14 19.43 2.69 -11.19
CA SER A 14 18.70 3.93 -10.98
C SER A 14 17.57 3.74 -9.95
N VAL A 15 17.15 4.81 -9.27
CA VAL A 15 15.98 4.75 -8.36
C VAL A 15 14.74 4.27 -9.11
N GLU A 16 14.55 4.72 -10.36
CA GLU A 16 13.41 4.32 -11.19
C GLU A 16 13.39 2.81 -11.46
N ASP A 17 14.53 2.22 -11.85
CA ASP A 17 14.59 0.80 -12.14
C ASP A 17 14.44 -0.05 -10.88
N ARG A 18 14.97 0.41 -9.75
CA ARG A 18 14.73 -0.24 -8.45
C ARG A 18 13.25 -0.24 -8.09
N ILE A 19 12.53 0.86 -8.30
CA ILE A 19 11.08 0.94 -8.08
C ILE A 19 10.34 -0.03 -9.01
N ARG A 20 10.72 -0.10 -10.29
CA ARG A 20 10.11 -1.05 -11.24
C ARG A 20 10.31 -2.50 -10.80
N ILE A 21 11.50 -2.86 -10.31
CA ILE A 21 11.79 -4.19 -9.80
C ILE A 21 10.96 -4.50 -8.56
N VAL A 22 10.88 -3.56 -7.61
CA VAL A 22 10.03 -3.71 -6.41
C VAL A 22 8.58 -3.94 -6.80
N GLN A 23 8.05 -3.16 -7.76
CA GLN A 23 6.69 -3.33 -8.25
C GLN A 23 6.48 -4.70 -8.90
N ALA A 24 7.39 -5.14 -9.78
CA ALA A 24 7.26 -6.42 -10.47
C ALA A 24 7.28 -7.61 -9.49
N ILE A 25 8.12 -7.57 -8.46
CA ILE A 25 8.16 -8.59 -7.40
C ILE A 25 6.85 -8.54 -6.59
N TRP A 26 6.35 -7.36 -6.28
CA TRP A 26 5.09 -7.21 -5.55
C TRP A 26 3.91 -7.77 -6.34
N ASP A 27 3.85 -7.52 -7.64
CA ASP A 27 2.81 -8.03 -8.54
C ASP A 27 2.89 -9.56 -8.66
N SER A 28 4.09 -10.15 -8.71
CA SER A 28 4.23 -11.61 -8.77
C SER A 28 3.75 -12.28 -7.48
N ILE A 29 4.06 -11.70 -6.32
CA ILE A 29 3.54 -12.19 -5.03
C ILE A 29 2.02 -12.12 -5.02
N ALA A 30 1.44 -11.01 -5.47
CA ALA A 30 -0.01 -10.86 -5.52
C ALA A 30 -0.69 -11.86 -6.47
N ALA A 31 -0.04 -12.23 -7.57
CA ALA A 31 -0.54 -13.22 -8.52
C ALA A 31 -0.48 -14.66 -7.98
N GLU A 32 0.51 -14.98 -7.16
CA GLU A 32 0.69 -16.32 -6.56
C GLU A 32 -0.11 -16.51 -5.27
N GLN A 33 -0.43 -15.42 -4.56
CA GLN A 33 -1.20 -15.48 -3.32
C GLN A 33 -2.69 -15.67 -3.61
N VAL A 34 -3.24 -16.79 -3.12
CA VAL A 34 -4.70 -16.91 -2.95
C VAL A 34 -5.07 -16.10 -1.72
N TYR A 35 -5.46 -14.84 -1.94
CA TYR A 35 -5.98 -14.02 -0.85
C TYR A 35 -7.20 -14.71 -0.24
N PRO A 36 -7.26 -14.86 1.09
CA PRO A 36 -8.50 -15.29 1.72
C PRO A 36 -9.57 -14.25 1.38
N ASP A 37 -10.76 -14.74 1.02
CA ASP A 37 -11.90 -13.86 0.84
C ASP A 37 -12.07 -12.96 2.07
N LEU A 38 -12.39 -11.70 1.84
CA LEU A 38 -12.76 -10.80 2.92
C LEU A 38 -13.89 -11.44 3.73
N THR A 39 -13.75 -11.42 5.05
CA THR A 39 -14.83 -11.82 5.95
C THR A 39 -16.04 -10.92 5.73
N ASN A 40 -17.24 -11.41 6.06
CA ASN A 40 -18.46 -10.60 5.93
C ASN A 40 -18.36 -9.28 6.71
N ALA A 41 -17.73 -9.29 7.89
CA ALA A 41 -17.51 -8.08 8.68
C ALA A 41 -16.60 -7.07 7.97
N GLN A 42 -15.54 -7.53 7.30
CA GLN A 42 -14.66 -6.66 6.53
C GLN A 42 -15.37 -6.09 5.30
N LYS A 43 -16.15 -6.91 4.57
CA LYS A 43 -16.97 -6.44 3.44
C LYS A 43 -17.96 -5.36 3.88
N GLN A 44 -18.69 -5.60 4.97
CA GLN A 44 -19.63 -4.64 5.53
C GLN A 44 -18.96 -3.32 5.95
N GLU A 45 -17.76 -3.38 6.54
CA GLU A 45 -17.03 -2.17 6.90
C GLU A 45 -16.56 -1.38 5.68
N LEU A 46 -16.13 -2.04 4.60
CA LEU A 46 -15.80 -1.38 3.35
C LEU A 46 -17.04 -0.73 2.73
N ASP A 47 -18.16 -1.46 2.63
CA ASP A 47 -19.42 -0.93 2.11
C ASP A 47 -19.89 0.29 2.90
N ARG A 48 -19.80 0.23 4.23
CA ARG A 48 -20.15 1.35 5.13
C ARG A 48 -19.27 2.57 4.87
N ARG A 49 -17.94 2.39 4.75
CA ARG A 49 -16.99 3.50 4.49
C ARG A 49 -17.20 4.10 3.11
N THR A 50 -17.49 3.28 2.10
CA THR A 50 -17.78 3.77 0.75
C THR A 50 -19.08 4.56 0.72
N ALA A 51 -20.14 4.09 1.40
CA ALA A 51 -21.41 4.81 1.49
C ALA A 51 -21.28 6.15 2.23
N ASP A 52 -20.50 6.19 3.31
CA ASP A 52 -20.21 7.41 4.06
C ASP A 52 -19.42 8.42 3.21
N TYR A 53 -18.36 7.97 2.54
CA TYR A 53 -17.59 8.84 1.63
C TYR A 53 -18.44 9.39 0.48
N ASN A 54 -19.29 8.57 -0.13
CA ASN A 54 -20.19 9.01 -1.20
C ASN A 54 -21.22 10.04 -0.71
N SER A 55 -21.65 9.94 0.54
CA SER A 55 -22.60 10.87 1.15
C SER A 55 -21.92 12.14 1.66
N ASN A 56 -20.65 12.05 2.06
CA ASN A 56 -19.85 13.10 2.66
C ASN A 56 -18.45 13.18 2.01
N PRO A 57 -18.32 13.58 0.74
CA PRO A 57 -17.05 13.51 0.01
C PRO A 57 -15.96 14.42 0.59
N ASP A 58 -16.36 15.49 1.28
CA ASP A 58 -15.45 16.44 1.94
C ASP A 58 -15.02 15.97 3.34
N ASN A 59 -15.57 14.85 3.86
CA ASN A 59 -15.19 14.26 5.14
C ASN A 59 -13.91 13.41 4.98
N VAL A 60 -12.85 14.06 4.52
CA VAL A 60 -11.53 13.47 4.30
C VAL A 60 -10.47 14.37 4.92
N LEU A 61 -9.33 13.78 5.25
CA LEU A 61 -8.15 14.53 5.68
C LEU A 61 -7.16 14.59 4.52
N THR A 62 -6.65 15.77 4.27
CA THR A 62 -5.52 15.99 3.37
C THR A 62 -4.27 15.30 3.92
N TRP A 63 -3.32 15.05 3.03
CA TRP A 63 -2.04 14.47 3.41
C TRP A 63 -1.28 15.34 4.43
N GLU A 64 -1.39 16.67 4.34
CA GLU A 64 -0.78 17.57 5.31
C GLU A 64 -1.44 17.48 6.69
N GLU A 65 -2.77 17.39 6.76
CA GLU A 65 -3.49 17.22 8.02
C GLU A 65 -3.15 15.91 8.73
N ILE A 66 -3.05 14.79 7.98
CA ILE A 66 -2.61 13.51 8.52
C ILE A 66 -1.15 13.57 9.01
N LYS A 67 -0.25 14.18 8.25
CA LYS A 67 1.14 14.33 8.68
C LYS A 67 1.25 15.20 9.93
N ALA A 68 0.45 16.26 10.03
CA ALA A 68 0.43 17.13 11.20
C ALA A 68 -0.09 16.40 12.44
N SER A 69 -1.14 15.59 12.32
CA SER A 69 -1.71 14.84 13.45
C SER A 69 -0.74 13.82 14.05
N ILE A 70 0.08 13.17 13.21
CA ILE A 70 1.11 12.22 13.66
C ILE A 70 2.29 12.94 14.33
N LYS A 71 2.70 14.10 13.81
CA LYS A 71 3.82 14.88 14.37
C LYS A 71 3.47 15.60 15.67
N GLY A 72 2.21 15.95 15.89
CA GLY A 72 1.73 16.59 17.12
C GLY A 72 1.57 15.65 18.33
N GLN A 73 1.87 14.35 18.17
CA GLN A 73 1.85 13.34 19.24
C GLN A 73 3.24 13.03 19.83
N GLN A 74 4.23 13.92 19.62
CA GLN A 74 5.56 13.86 20.27
C GLN A 74 5.75 15.00 21.27
#